data_AF-A0A420YPQ7-F1
#
_entry.id   AF-A0A420YPQ7-F1
#
_cell.length_a   1.000
_cell.length_b   1.000
_cell.length_c   1.000
_cell.angle_alpha   90.00
_cell.angle_beta   90.00
_cell.angle_gamma   90.00
#
_symmetry.space_group_name_H-M   'P 1'
#
loop_
_entity.id
_entity.type
_entity.pdbx_description
1 polymer ?
#
loop_
_entity_poly.entity_id
_entity_poly.type
_entity_poly.pdbx_seq_one_letter_code
_entity_poly.pdbx_strand_id
1 'polypeptide(L)'
;HTVTGLPDAYSRGRIIGVYARLALYGADYLMQEKLSDWNSIEDINEETTRLREEISLQYQALQQVVRLGDLYGVDVRKPAMNVKEAIQWVNIAFMAVCRVINGAATSLGRVPIVLDVYAERDLARGTFTESEIQEFIDDFVMKLRTVKFARTKAYDQLYSGDPTFITTSMAGMGNDGRHRVTKMDYRFLNTLDNIGNSPEPNLTVLWTDQLPYNFRRYCMHMSHKHSSIQYEGVTTMAKDGYGEMSCISCCVSPLDPENEEQRHNIQYFGARVNVLKALLTGLNGGYDDVHKDYKVFDIDPIRDEVLEFESVKANFEKSLDWLTDTYVDALNIIHYMTDKYNYEAVQMAFLPTKQRANMGFGICGFANTVDTLAAIKYATVKPIRDEDGYIYDYETIGEYPRWGEDDPRSNELAEWLIEAYTTRLRSHKLYKDAEATVSLLTITSNVAYSKQTGNSPVHKGVFLNEDGTVNLSKLEFFSPGANPSNKAKGGWLDNLKSLSSLDFSYAADGISLTTQVSPRALGKTRDEQVDNLVAILDGYFESGGQHVNLNVMDLNDVKDKILSGEDVIVRISGYCVNTKYLTPEQKAELTQRVFHEILSMDDALA
;
A
#
# COMPACT_ATOMS: atom_id res chain seq x y z
N HIS A 1 -20.37 8.39 5.51
CA HIS A 1 -18.94 8.50 5.11
C HIS A 1 -18.00 7.55 5.87
N THR A 2 -18.51 6.48 6.49
CA THR A 2 -17.68 5.49 7.21
C THR A 2 -17.01 4.49 6.25
N VAL A 3 -17.71 4.13 5.17
CA VAL A 3 -17.27 3.26 4.09
C VAL A 3 -17.37 4.07 2.80
N THR A 4 -16.24 4.47 2.20
CA THR A 4 -16.21 5.34 1.02
C THR A 4 -14.95 5.10 0.19
N GLY A 5 -15.05 5.33 -1.13
CA GLY A 5 -13.90 5.23 -2.02
C GLY A 5 -13.52 3.79 -2.39
N LEU A 6 -14.44 2.84 -2.22
CA LEU A 6 -14.31 1.44 -2.65
C LEU A 6 -14.20 1.37 -4.19
N PRO A 7 -13.75 0.25 -4.78
CA PRO A 7 -13.59 0.13 -6.24
C PRO A 7 -14.92 -0.13 -6.96
N ASP A 8 -15.93 0.69 -6.69
CA ASP A 8 -17.24 0.68 -7.37
C ASP A 8 -17.28 1.61 -8.60
N ALA A 9 -16.38 2.58 -8.68
CA ALA A 9 -16.32 3.61 -9.72
C ALA A 9 -14.99 3.65 -10.49
N TYR A 10 -14.11 2.66 -10.27
CA TYR A 10 -12.83 2.47 -10.96
C TYR A 10 -12.44 0.98 -10.92
N SER A 11 -11.61 0.51 -11.86
CA SER A 11 -11.17 -0.90 -11.85
C SER A 11 -10.38 -1.22 -10.57
N ARG A 12 -10.62 -2.40 -9.98
CA ARG A 12 -10.03 -2.82 -8.70
C ARG A 12 -8.49 -2.80 -8.68
N GLY A 13 -7.82 -3.18 -9.78
CA GLY A 13 -6.37 -3.37 -9.78
C GLY A 13 -5.96 -4.54 -8.87
N ARG A 14 -4.80 -4.45 -8.20
CA ARG A 14 -4.29 -5.47 -7.25
C ARG A 14 -4.10 -6.87 -7.85
N ILE A 15 -3.88 -6.94 -9.15
CA ILE A 15 -3.52 -8.14 -9.90
C ILE A 15 -2.17 -7.88 -10.57
N ILE A 16 -1.27 -8.86 -10.53
CA ILE A 16 0.03 -8.81 -11.20
C ILE A 16 0.13 -10.03 -12.09
N GLY A 17 0.05 -9.84 -13.40
CA GLY A 17 0.38 -10.91 -14.34
C GLY A 17 1.88 -11.19 -14.32
N VAL A 18 2.28 -12.44 -14.52
CA VAL A 18 3.71 -12.79 -14.62
C VAL A 18 4.21 -12.45 -16.02
N TYR A 19 4.38 -11.15 -16.30
CA TYR A 19 4.63 -10.63 -17.65
C TYR A 19 5.91 -11.19 -18.29
N ALA A 20 6.88 -11.61 -17.47
CA ALA A 20 8.10 -12.28 -17.91
C ALA A 20 7.83 -13.63 -18.61
N ARG A 21 6.66 -14.27 -18.40
CA ARG A 21 6.25 -15.47 -19.13
C ARG A 21 6.19 -15.24 -20.63
N LEU A 22 5.84 -14.02 -21.08
CA LEU A 22 5.87 -13.73 -22.51
C LEU A 22 7.30 -13.86 -23.06
N ALA A 23 8.29 -13.28 -22.36
CA ALA A 23 9.70 -13.37 -22.74
C ALA A 23 10.23 -14.82 -22.68
N LEU A 24 9.86 -15.59 -21.65
CA LEU A 24 10.35 -16.95 -21.44
C LEU A 24 9.78 -17.95 -22.45
N TYR A 25 8.49 -17.84 -22.80
CA TYR A 25 7.76 -18.88 -23.52
C TYR A 25 7.21 -18.46 -24.88
N GLY A 26 7.00 -17.15 -25.10
CA GLY A 26 6.27 -16.65 -26.26
C GLY A 26 4.77 -16.91 -26.19
N ALA A 27 3.98 -16.11 -26.92
CA ALA A 27 2.53 -16.17 -26.84
C ALA A 27 1.94 -17.49 -27.37
N ASP A 28 2.56 -18.14 -28.37
CA ASP A 28 2.03 -19.39 -28.93
C ASP A 28 2.02 -20.50 -27.88
N TYR A 29 3.08 -20.60 -27.07
CA TYR A 29 3.16 -21.55 -25.96
C TYR A 29 2.09 -21.25 -24.91
N LEU A 30 1.97 -19.98 -24.48
CA LEU A 30 1.00 -19.58 -23.45
C LEU A 30 -0.45 -19.81 -23.92
N MET A 31 -0.73 -19.56 -25.21
CA MET A 31 -2.03 -19.86 -25.80
C MET A 31 -2.32 -21.36 -25.80
N GLN A 32 -1.34 -22.18 -26.15
CA GLN A 32 -1.49 -23.64 -26.11
C GLN A 32 -1.70 -24.16 -24.68
N GLU A 33 -1.02 -23.58 -23.69
CA GLU A 33 -1.25 -23.86 -22.27
C GLU A 33 -2.71 -23.57 -21.88
N LYS A 34 -3.23 -22.38 -22.20
CA LYS A 34 -4.63 -22.02 -21.90
C LYS A 34 -5.64 -22.92 -22.60
N LEU A 35 -5.37 -23.34 -23.84
CA LEU A 35 -6.21 -24.31 -24.54
C LEU A 35 -6.18 -25.68 -23.85
N SER A 36 -5.01 -26.12 -23.39
CA SER A 36 -4.87 -27.37 -22.62
C SER A 36 -5.66 -27.31 -21.32
N ASP A 37 -5.54 -26.21 -20.58
CA ASP A 37 -6.26 -26.00 -19.33
C ASP A 37 -7.78 -26.02 -19.54
N TRP A 38 -8.26 -25.37 -20.60
CA TRP A 38 -9.69 -25.39 -20.97
C TRP A 38 -10.19 -26.82 -21.28
N ASN A 39 -9.39 -27.61 -22.00
CA ASN A 39 -9.72 -29.00 -22.32
C ASN A 39 -9.67 -29.93 -21.11
N SER A 40 -8.88 -29.60 -20.09
CA SER A 40 -8.74 -30.41 -18.87
C SER A 40 -9.93 -30.34 -17.91
N ILE A 41 -10.85 -29.39 -18.11
CA ILE A 41 -12.05 -29.22 -17.28
C ILE A 41 -13.14 -30.18 -17.77
N GLU A 42 -13.27 -31.33 -17.09
CA GLU A 42 -14.25 -32.38 -17.41
C GLU A 42 -15.60 -32.17 -16.72
N ASP A 43 -15.60 -31.78 -15.44
CA ASP A 43 -16.82 -31.56 -14.66
C ASP A 43 -17.47 -30.21 -15.00
N ILE A 44 -18.77 -30.21 -15.26
CA ILE A 44 -19.53 -29.00 -15.65
C ILE A 44 -20.51 -28.61 -14.54
N ASN A 45 -20.22 -27.49 -13.88
CA ASN A 45 -21.06 -26.80 -12.91
C ASN A 45 -20.91 -25.27 -13.10
N GLU A 46 -21.51 -24.44 -12.24
CA GLU A 46 -21.43 -22.98 -12.37
C GLU A 46 -19.98 -22.45 -12.30
N GLU A 47 -19.18 -22.95 -11.34
CA GLU A 47 -17.80 -22.55 -11.15
C GLU A 47 -16.93 -22.92 -12.34
N THR A 48 -17.02 -24.17 -12.80
CA THR A 48 -16.21 -24.66 -13.92
C THR A 48 -16.67 -24.09 -15.26
N THR A 49 -17.96 -23.77 -15.41
CA THR A 49 -18.47 -23.05 -16.60
C THR A 49 -17.89 -21.63 -16.66
N ARG A 50 -17.94 -20.90 -15.54
CA ARG A 50 -17.30 -19.58 -15.42
C ARG A 50 -15.80 -19.66 -15.70
N LEU A 51 -15.10 -20.62 -15.11
CA LEU A 51 -13.65 -20.80 -15.34
C LEU A 51 -13.32 -21.06 -16.82
N ARG A 52 -14.13 -21.87 -17.52
CA ARG A 52 -13.96 -22.10 -18.97
C ARG A 52 -14.16 -20.83 -19.80
N GLU A 53 -15.12 -19.99 -19.43
CA GLU A 53 -15.32 -18.68 -20.04
C GLU A 53 -14.11 -17.77 -19.78
N GLU A 54 -13.66 -17.66 -18.53
CA GLU A 54 -12.49 -16.89 -18.11
C GLU A 54 -11.22 -17.33 -18.89
N ILE A 55 -10.94 -18.63 -19.01
CA ILE A 55 -9.81 -19.15 -19.81
C ILE A 55 -9.95 -18.79 -21.29
N SER A 56 -11.16 -18.83 -21.84
CA SER A 56 -11.41 -18.45 -23.23
C SER A 56 -11.10 -16.97 -23.46
N LEU A 57 -11.47 -16.09 -22.52
CA LEU A 57 -11.12 -14.68 -22.54
C LEU A 57 -9.60 -14.46 -22.41
N GLN A 58 -8.93 -15.22 -21.55
CA GLN A 58 -7.46 -15.18 -21.40
C GLN A 58 -6.75 -15.59 -22.71
N TYR A 59 -7.22 -16.65 -23.38
CA TYR A 59 -6.69 -17.07 -24.68
C TYR A 59 -6.85 -15.97 -25.73
N GLN A 60 -8.04 -15.36 -25.82
CA GLN A 60 -8.30 -14.24 -26.72
C GLN A 60 -7.45 -13.02 -26.39
N ALA A 61 -7.20 -12.76 -25.10
CA ALA A 61 -6.34 -11.69 -24.64
C ALA A 61 -4.90 -11.89 -25.13
N LEU A 62 -4.35 -13.11 -25.08
CA LEU A 62 -3.01 -13.40 -25.65
C LEU A 62 -2.96 -13.12 -27.16
N GLN A 63 -4.03 -13.39 -27.91
CA GLN A 63 -4.10 -13.00 -29.32
C GLN A 63 -4.06 -11.48 -29.52
N GLN A 64 -4.63 -10.70 -28.59
CA GLN A 64 -4.51 -9.24 -28.61
C GLN A 64 -3.08 -8.80 -28.28
N VAL A 65 -2.40 -9.47 -27.35
CA VAL A 65 -0.98 -9.21 -27.04
C VAL A 65 -0.11 -9.45 -28.29
N VAL A 66 -0.35 -10.53 -29.03
CA VAL A 66 0.31 -10.81 -30.31
C VAL A 66 0.07 -9.69 -31.33
N ARG A 67 -1.19 -9.26 -31.50
CA ARG A 67 -1.52 -8.14 -32.39
C ARG A 67 -0.83 -6.84 -32.00
N LEU A 68 -0.68 -6.59 -30.69
CA LEU A 68 0.06 -5.44 -30.18
C LEU A 68 1.54 -5.56 -30.54
N GLY A 69 2.16 -6.73 -30.37
CA GLY A 69 3.53 -6.98 -30.82
C GLY A 69 3.71 -6.72 -32.32
N ASP A 70 2.82 -7.26 -33.16
CA ASP A 70 2.84 -7.08 -34.61
C ASP A 70 2.78 -5.60 -35.01
N LEU A 71 1.98 -4.78 -34.30
CA LEU A 71 1.86 -3.33 -34.56
C LEU A 71 3.18 -2.59 -34.35
N TYR A 72 4.02 -3.07 -33.41
CA TYR A 72 5.35 -2.52 -33.14
C TYR A 72 6.46 -3.26 -33.89
N GLY A 73 6.13 -4.20 -34.78
CA GLY A 73 7.09 -4.93 -35.59
C GLY A 73 7.88 -6.01 -34.84
N VAL A 74 7.35 -6.53 -33.72
CA VAL A 74 7.99 -7.58 -32.91
C VAL A 74 7.13 -8.84 -32.85
N ASP A 75 7.72 -10.00 -33.17
CA ASP A 75 7.03 -11.30 -33.21
C ASP A 75 7.03 -11.97 -31.82
N VAL A 76 6.14 -11.51 -30.93
CA VAL A 76 6.03 -12.02 -29.55
C VAL A 76 5.43 -13.43 -29.44
N ARG A 77 5.11 -14.07 -30.56
CA ARG A 77 4.68 -15.48 -30.60
C ARG A 77 5.76 -16.42 -30.09
N LYS A 78 7.03 -16.05 -30.31
CA LYS A 78 8.21 -16.83 -29.93
C LYS A 78 8.83 -16.31 -28.64
N PRO A 79 9.57 -17.14 -27.89
CA PRO A 79 10.40 -16.69 -26.78
C PRO A 79 11.41 -15.61 -27.19
N ALA A 80 11.76 -14.74 -26.25
CA ALA A 80 12.83 -13.77 -26.42
C ALA A 80 14.19 -14.48 -26.52
N MET A 81 15.05 -14.01 -27.42
CA MET A 81 16.35 -14.61 -27.72
C MET A 81 17.52 -13.84 -27.11
N ASN A 82 17.29 -12.62 -26.62
CA ASN A 82 18.29 -11.72 -26.01
C ASN A 82 17.63 -10.79 -24.98
N VAL A 83 18.43 -10.06 -24.19
CA VAL A 83 17.96 -9.17 -23.12
C VAL A 83 17.11 -8.03 -23.66
N LYS A 84 17.44 -7.49 -24.83
CA LYS A 84 16.65 -6.44 -25.49
C LYS A 84 15.24 -6.93 -25.84
N GLU A 85 15.14 -8.14 -26.40
CA GLU A 85 13.86 -8.80 -26.65
C GLU A 85 13.13 -9.13 -25.34
N ALA A 86 13.82 -9.65 -24.32
CA ALA A 86 13.18 -9.99 -23.05
C ALA A 86 12.52 -8.76 -22.40
N ILE A 87 13.22 -7.62 -22.37
CA ILE A 87 12.68 -6.33 -21.92
C ILE A 87 11.50 -5.91 -22.80
N GLN A 88 11.63 -5.99 -24.12
CA GLN A 88 10.57 -5.60 -25.05
C GLN A 88 9.31 -6.49 -24.94
N TRP A 89 9.47 -7.79 -24.67
CA TRP A 89 8.34 -8.72 -24.49
C TRP A 89 7.61 -8.40 -23.18
N VAL A 90 8.33 -8.19 -22.08
CA VAL A 90 7.74 -7.72 -20.82
C VAL A 90 7.00 -6.40 -21.04
N ASN A 91 7.60 -5.47 -21.80
CA ASN A 91 6.96 -4.20 -22.15
C ASN A 91 5.67 -4.39 -22.98
N ILE A 92 5.65 -5.26 -23.99
CA ILE A 92 4.43 -5.53 -24.78
C ILE A 92 3.33 -6.14 -23.90
N ALA A 93 3.67 -7.12 -23.06
CA ALA A 93 2.72 -7.72 -22.12
C ALA A 93 2.12 -6.66 -21.19
N PHE A 94 2.97 -5.84 -20.57
CA PHE A 94 2.54 -4.79 -19.65
C PHE A 94 1.76 -3.67 -20.34
N MET A 95 2.18 -3.23 -21.53
CA MET A 95 1.44 -2.26 -22.33
C MET A 95 0.06 -2.78 -22.73
N ALA A 96 -0.08 -4.08 -23.04
CA ALA A 96 -1.39 -4.66 -23.35
C ALA A 96 -2.33 -4.56 -22.15
N VAL A 97 -1.82 -4.76 -20.93
CA VAL A 97 -2.59 -4.56 -19.69
C VAL A 97 -3.04 -3.10 -19.56
N CYS A 98 -2.10 -2.15 -19.60
CA CYS A 98 -2.40 -0.72 -19.41
C CYS A 98 -3.38 -0.13 -20.44
N ARG A 99 -3.62 -0.82 -21.57
CA ARG A 99 -4.58 -0.40 -22.60
C ARG A 99 -6.01 -0.86 -22.35
N VAL A 100 -6.22 -1.89 -21.54
CA VAL A 100 -7.54 -2.50 -21.34
C VAL A 100 -8.08 -2.32 -19.93
N ILE A 101 -7.20 -2.04 -18.95
CA ILE A 101 -7.61 -1.78 -17.57
C ILE A 101 -7.23 -0.36 -17.14
N ASN A 102 -7.98 0.17 -16.18
CA ASN A 102 -7.65 1.40 -15.47
C ASN A 102 -7.61 1.13 -13.95
N GLY A 103 -7.00 0.01 -13.55
CA GLY A 103 -6.88 -0.41 -12.15
C GLY A 103 -6.35 0.71 -11.26
N ALA A 104 -6.77 0.78 -9.99
CA ALA A 104 -6.19 1.74 -9.05
C ALA A 104 -4.66 1.57 -8.96
N ALA A 105 -4.20 0.32 -8.94
CA ALA A 105 -2.80 -0.05 -9.07
C ALA A 105 -2.58 -1.08 -10.19
N THR A 106 -1.58 -0.84 -11.04
CA THR A 106 -1.17 -1.75 -12.13
C THR A 106 0.31 -2.08 -11.99
N SER A 107 0.63 -2.92 -11.01
CA SER A 107 2.02 -3.22 -10.65
C SER A 107 2.70 -4.14 -11.67
N LEU A 108 4.02 -3.98 -11.81
CA LEU A 108 4.87 -4.71 -12.76
C LEU A 108 5.30 -6.09 -12.21
N GLY A 109 5.38 -6.24 -10.90
CA GLY A 109 5.82 -7.47 -10.25
C GLY A 109 7.34 -7.59 -10.14
N ARG A 110 7.84 -8.82 -10.09
CA ARG A 110 9.27 -9.12 -9.85
C ARG A 110 10.01 -9.48 -11.13
N VAL A 111 10.05 -8.52 -12.07
CA VAL A 111 10.70 -8.70 -13.38
C VAL A 111 12.23 -8.59 -13.39
N PRO A 112 12.91 -7.78 -12.54
CA PRO A 112 14.36 -7.55 -12.68
C PRO A 112 15.19 -8.83 -12.65
N ILE A 113 14.87 -9.75 -11.74
CA ILE A 113 15.59 -11.02 -11.60
C ILE A 113 15.52 -11.90 -12.87
N VAL A 114 14.37 -11.94 -13.54
CA VAL A 114 14.22 -12.72 -14.78
C VAL A 114 14.97 -12.06 -15.92
N LEU A 115 14.94 -10.72 -16.00
CA LEU A 115 15.67 -9.98 -17.02
C LEU A 115 17.19 -10.12 -16.87
N ASP A 116 17.71 -10.22 -15.63
CA ASP A 116 19.15 -10.39 -15.41
C ASP A 116 19.68 -11.73 -15.94
N VAL A 117 18.86 -12.77 -15.99
CA VAL A 117 19.25 -14.07 -16.60
C VAL A 117 19.63 -13.88 -18.08
N TYR A 118 18.88 -13.07 -18.82
CA TYR A 118 19.20 -12.72 -20.20
C TYR A 118 20.40 -11.79 -20.29
N ALA A 119 20.49 -10.79 -19.40
CA ALA A 119 21.57 -9.83 -19.37
C ALA A 119 22.94 -10.49 -19.13
N GLU A 120 23.06 -11.34 -18.10
CA GLU A 120 24.30 -12.03 -17.77
C GLU A 120 24.75 -12.97 -18.91
N ARG A 121 23.79 -13.66 -19.54
CA ARG A 121 24.08 -14.50 -20.70
C ARG A 121 24.61 -13.69 -21.88
N ASP A 122 24.00 -12.55 -22.17
CA ASP A 122 24.36 -11.73 -23.32
C ASP A 122 25.68 -10.97 -23.09
N LEU A 123 25.96 -10.54 -21.85
CA LEU A 123 27.26 -10.02 -21.42
C LEU A 123 28.36 -11.07 -21.59
N ALA A 124 28.14 -12.30 -21.10
CA ALA A 124 29.12 -13.38 -21.22
C ALA A 124 29.44 -13.75 -22.67
N ARG A 125 28.48 -13.53 -23.59
CA ARG A 125 28.64 -13.74 -25.04
C ARG A 125 29.23 -12.53 -25.77
N GLY A 126 29.36 -11.39 -25.11
CA GLY A 126 29.72 -10.12 -25.77
C GLY A 126 28.67 -9.65 -26.78
N THR A 127 27.41 -10.06 -26.63
CA THR A 127 26.30 -9.65 -27.50
C THR A 127 25.92 -8.18 -27.26
N PHE A 128 25.95 -7.76 -25.99
CA PHE A 128 25.79 -6.38 -25.56
C PHE A 128 26.81 -6.04 -24.50
N THR A 129 27.11 -4.77 -24.36
CA THR A 129 27.89 -4.18 -23.28
C THR A 129 27.00 -3.81 -22.09
N GLU A 130 27.62 -3.57 -20.93
CA GLU A 130 26.91 -3.08 -19.74
C GLU A 130 26.17 -1.76 -20.01
N SER A 131 26.78 -0.85 -20.79
CA SER A 131 26.17 0.44 -21.14
C SER A 131 24.94 0.29 -22.02
N GLU A 132 24.97 -0.63 -23.00
CA GLU A 132 23.80 -0.90 -23.86
C GLU A 132 22.65 -1.53 -23.06
N ILE A 133 22.96 -2.43 -22.12
CA ILE A 133 21.93 -3.03 -21.26
C ILE A 133 21.32 -1.98 -20.33
N GLN A 134 22.12 -1.08 -19.76
CA GLN A 134 21.60 0.03 -18.98
C GLN A 134 20.71 0.94 -19.83
N GLU A 135 21.09 1.25 -21.08
CA GLU A 135 20.27 2.04 -22.00
C GLU A 135 18.90 1.36 -22.25
N PHE A 136 18.86 0.05 -22.45
CA PHE A 136 17.59 -0.68 -22.61
C PHE A 136 16.68 -0.58 -21.38
N ILE A 137 17.27 -0.58 -20.18
CA ILE A 137 16.53 -0.41 -18.92
C ILE A 137 16.07 1.03 -18.73
N ASP A 138 16.91 2.01 -19.05
CA ASP A 138 16.56 3.42 -19.02
C ASP A 138 15.37 3.68 -19.97
N ASP A 139 15.40 3.16 -21.20
CA ASP A 139 14.30 3.25 -22.17
C ASP A 139 13.01 2.58 -21.67
N PHE A 140 13.13 1.40 -21.06
CA PHE A 140 11.98 0.68 -20.51
C PHE A 140 11.36 1.45 -19.35
N VAL A 141 12.17 1.91 -18.39
CA VAL A 141 11.72 2.72 -17.25
C VAL A 141 11.11 4.04 -17.71
N MET A 142 11.68 4.69 -18.74
CA MET A 142 11.07 5.86 -19.36
C MET A 142 9.67 5.57 -19.89
N LYS A 143 9.43 4.39 -20.50
CA LYS A 143 8.07 4.01 -20.92
C LYS A 143 7.13 3.82 -19.74
N LEU A 144 7.57 3.17 -18.66
CA LEU A 144 6.77 3.01 -17.44
C LEU A 144 6.36 4.38 -16.86
N ARG A 145 7.28 5.34 -16.82
CA ARG A 145 7.03 6.72 -16.36
C ARG A 145 6.00 7.50 -17.19
N THR A 146 5.67 7.03 -18.40
CA THR A 146 4.68 7.69 -19.29
C THR A 146 3.28 7.12 -19.16
N VAL A 147 3.08 6.04 -18.39
CA VAL A 147 1.75 5.46 -18.21
C VAL A 147 0.86 6.46 -17.47
N LYS A 148 -0.36 6.62 -18.00
CA LYS A 148 -1.38 7.51 -17.44
C LYS A 148 -2.76 6.91 -17.62
N PHE A 149 -3.64 7.19 -16.67
CA PHE A 149 -5.04 6.78 -16.72
C PHE A 149 -5.93 8.01 -16.60
N ALA A 150 -7.03 8.05 -17.35
CA ALA A 150 -8.04 9.07 -17.15
C ALA A 150 -8.74 8.86 -15.80
N ARG A 151 -8.67 9.84 -14.91
CA ARG A 151 -9.26 9.81 -13.56
C ARG A 151 -10.27 10.94 -13.36
N THR A 152 -11.27 10.69 -12.53
CA THR A 152 -12.23 11.72 -12.12
C THR A 152 -11.63 12.59 -11.01
N LYS A 153 -12.19 13.79 -10.80
CA LYS A 153 -11.80 14.64 -9.65
C LYS A 153 -12.02 13.96 -8.30
N ALA A 154 -13.06 13.12 -8.18
CA ALA A 154 -13.32 12.37 -6.95
C ALA A 154 -12.23 11.30 -6.69
N TYR A 155 -11.72 10.66 -7.74
CA TYR A 155 -10.60 9.73 -7.61
C TYR A 155 -9.33 10.45 -7.14
N ASP A 156 -9.01 11.62 -7.70
CA ASP A 156 -7.81 12.41 -7.34
C ASP A 156 -7.79 12.85 -5.87
N GLN A 157 -8.96 13.01 -5.24
CA GLN A 157 -9.07 13.28 -3.79
C GLN A 157 -8.63 12.07 -2.95
N LEU A 158 -8.90 10.85 -3.42
CA LEU A 158 -8.61 9.58 -2.73
C LEU A 158 -7.22 9.00 -3.08
N TYR A 159 -6.70 9.35 -4.25
CA TYR A 159 -5.44 8.88 -4.82
C TYR A 159 -4.69 10.05 -5.49
N SER A 160 -4.05 10.89 -4.68
CA SER A 160 -3.44 12.13 -5.16
C SER A 160 -2.13 11.94 -5.91
N GLY A 161 -1.79 12.92 -6.75
CA GLY A 161 -0.47 12.98 -7.40
C GLY A 161 -0.37 12.14 -8.67
N ASP A 162 -1.53 11.85 -9.28
CA ASP A 162 -1.66 11.08 -10.52
C ASP A 162 -0.89 9.72 -10.52
N PRO A 163 -1.11 8.87 -9.49
CA PRO A 163 -0.34 7.65 -9.32
C PRO A 163 -0.83 6.52 -10.24
N THR A 164 0.12 5.68 -10.65
CA THR A 164 -0.16 4.45 -11.41
C THR A 164 0.19 3.17 -10.64
N PHE A 165 1.02 3.31 -9.59
CA PHE A 165 1.52 2.24 -8.73
C PHE A 165 2.15 1.11 -9.55
N ILE A 166 3.09 1.47 -10.44
CA ILE A 166 3.83 0.52 -11.27
C ILE A 166 4.96 -0.04 -10.40
N THR A 167 4.56 -0.86 -9.43
CA THR A 167 5.45 -1.41 -8.42
C THR A 167 6.30 -2.52 -9.03
N THR A 168 7.61 -2.41 -8.86
CA THR A 168 8.57 -3.44 -9.25
C THR A 168 9.36 -3.89 -8.03
N SER A 169 9.35 -5.19 -7.77
CA SER A 169 10.03 -5.79 -6.63
C SER A 169 11.42 -6.26 -7.01
N MET A 170 12.41 -5.94 -6.17
CA MET A 170 13.84 -6.24 -6.35
C MET A 170 14.38 -6.98 -5.12
N ALA A 171 15.54 -7.62 -5.26
CA ALA A 171 16.22 -8.33 -4.18
C ALA A 171 15.39 -9.46 -3.54
N GLY A 172 15.41 -9.62 -2.22
CA GLY A 172 14.76 -10.70 -1.46
C GLY A 172 15.63 -11.95 -1.28
N MET A 173 15.03 -13.03 -0.77
CA MET A 173 15.68 -14.31 -0.50
C MET A 173 15.06 -15.45 -1.30
N GLY A 174 15.88 -16.45 -1.63
CA GLY A 174 15.45 -17.74 -2.13
C GLY A 174 15.18 -18.73 -0.99
N ASN A 175 14.34 -19.72 -1.26
CA ASN A 175 14.09 -20.86 -0.37
C ASN A 175 15.37 -21.71 -0.16
N ASP A 176 16.36 -21.56 -1.04
CA ASP A 176 17.68 -22.18 -0.94
C ASP A 176 18.67 -21.41 -0.03
N GLY A 177 18.22 -20.33 0.60
CA GLY A 177 19.02 -19.48 1.49
C GLY A 177 19.93 -18.48 0.78
N ARG A 178 19.94 -18.44 -0.56
CA ARG A 178 20.70 -17.41 -1.30
C ARG A 178 19.89 -16.13 -1.43
N HIS A 179 20.56 -14.98 -1.42
CA HIS A 179 19.92 -13.73 -1.80
C HIS A 179 19.52 -13.75 -3.28
N ARG A 180 18.54 -12.92 -3.62
CA ARG A 180 18.01 -12.75 -4.98
C ARG A 180 18.44 -11.43 -5.62
N VAL A 181 19.39 -10.71 -5.00
CA VAL A 181 20.04 -9.53 -5.60
C VAL A 181 20.79 -9.89 -6.88
N THR A 182 20.58 -9.09 -7.91
CA THR A 182 21.13 -9.22 -9.27
C THR A 182 21.73 -7.90 -9.75
N LYS A 183 22.49 -7.90 -10.86
CA LYS A 183 22.96 -6.63 -11.44
C LYS A 183 21.78 -5.79 -11.96
N MET A 184 20.71 -6.43 -12.42
CA MET A 184 19.51 -5.74 -12.88
C MET A 184 18.86 -4.89 -11.78
N ASP A 185 18.90 -5.30 -10.52
CA ASP A 185 18.40 -4.48 -9.41
C ASP A 185 19.15 -3.15 -9.31
N TYR A 186 20.49 -3.18 -9.45
CA TYR A 186 21.30 -1.96 -9.53
C TYR A 186 20.93 -1.10 -10.75
N ARG A 187 20.69 -1.72 -11.91
CA ARG A 187 20.31 -0.98 -13.14
C ARG A 187 18.98 -0.25 -13.01
N PHE A 188 17.99 -0.88 -12.40
CA PHE A 188 16.69 -0.26 -12.10
C PHE A 188 16.84 0.91 -11.12
N LEU A 189 17.60 0.74 -10.04
CA LEU A 189 17.88 1.82 -9.08
C LEU A 189 18.67 2.97 -9.72
N ASN A 190 19.65 2.64 -10.58
CA ASN A 190 20.49 3.62 -11.28
C ASN A 190 19.71 4.49 -12.27
N THR A 191 18.50 4.09 -12.67
CA THR A 191 17.63 4.96 -13.49
C THR A 191 17.26 6.28 -12.78
N LEU A 192 17.30 6.32 -11.45
CA LEU A 192 17.12 7.57 -10.68
C LEU A 192 18.28 8.56 -10.92
N ASP A 193 19.47 8.06 -11.28
CA ASP A 193 20.63 8.88 -11.63
C ASP A 193 20.69 9.19 -13.13
N ASN A 194 20.55 8.19 -13.99
CA ASN A 194 20.72 8.35 -15.44
C ASN A 194 19.63 9.20 -16.09
N ILE A 195 18.36 8.91 -15.77
CA ILE A 195 17.20 9.54 -16.40
C ILE A 195 16.39 10.39 -15.41
N GLY A 196 17.03 10.76 -14.30
CA GLY A 196 16.49 11.63 -13.27
C GLY A 196 15.55 10.93 -12.29
N ASN A 197 15.39 11.56 -11.13
CA ASN A 197 14.52 11.09 -10.07
C ASN A 197 13.04 11.10 -10.52
N SER A 198 12.27 10.09 -10.15
CA SER A 198 10.87 9.97 -10.57
C SER A 198 10.03 9.17 -9.58
N PRO A 199 8.73 9.50 -9.45
CA PRO A 199 7.79 8.71 -8.65
C PRO A 199 7.57 7.27 -9.13
N GLU A 200 7.71 7.03 -10.44
CA GLU A 200 7.42 5.75 -11.08
C GLU A 200 8.66 5.23 -11.86
N PRO A 201 8.80 3.92 -12.06
CA PRO A 201 8.07 2.85 -11.38
C PRO A 201 8.28 2.93 -9.86
N ASN A 202 7.31 2.46 -9.08
CA ASN A 202 7.42 2.38 -7.63
C ASN A 202 8.46 1.31 -7.24
N LEU A 203 9.73 1.74 -7.13
CA LEU A 203 10.89 0.90 -6.86
C LEU A 203 10.83 0.34 -5.42
N THR A 204 10.70 -0.98 -5.30
CA THR A 204 10.50 -1.67 -4.02
C THR A 204 11.57 -2.73 -3.78
N VAL A 205 12.32 -2.58 -2.69
CA VAL A 205 13.38 -3.51 -2.30
C VAL A 205 12.86 -4.46 -1.22
N LEU A 206 12.90 -5.76 -1.50
CA LEU A 206 12.59 -6.80 -0.52
C LEU A 206 13.82 -7.00 0.39
N TRP A 207 13.75 -6.48 1.61
CA TRP A 207 14.88 -6.28 2.53
C TRP A 207 15.02 -7.39 3.57
N THR A 208 16.27 -7.72 3.88
CA THR A 208 16.74 -8.47 5.04
C THR A 208 18.21 -8.15 5.27
N ASP A 209 18.64 -8.27 6.53
CA ASP A 209 20.03 -8.30 7.00
C ASP A 209 20.91 -9.40 6.34
N GLN A 210 20.32 -10.34 5.60
CA GLN A 210 21.03 -11.36 4.83
C GLN A 210 21.39 -10.96 3.40
N LEU A 211 20.90 -9.81 2.91
CA LEU A 211 21.30 -9.29 1.59
C LEU A 211 22.80 -8.93 1.56
N PRO A 212 23.46 -8.83 0.40
CA PRO A 212 24.82 -8.31 0.33
C PRO A 212 24.90 -6.89 0.90
N TYR A 213 25.84 -6.64 1.81
CA TYR A 213 26.03 -5.32 2.42
C TYR A 213 26.19 -4.21 1.37
N ASN A 214 26.93 -4.47 0.29
CA ASN A 214 27.12 -3.51 -0.79
C ASN A 214 25.81 -3.10 -1.47
N PHE A 215 24.83 -4.01 -1.56
CA PHE A 215 23.51 -3.70 -2.11
C PHE A 215 22.69 -2.88 -1.11
N ARG A 216 22.62 -3.31 0.16
CA ARG A 216 21.95 -2.57 1.23
C ARG A 216 22.46 -1.13 1.32
N ARG A 217 23.78 -0.97 1.33
CA ARG A 217 24.45 0.34 1.35
C ARG A 217 24.15 1.17 0.11
N TYR A 218 24.12 0.56 -1.07
CA TYR A 218 23.76 1.25 -2.31
C TYR A 218 22.31 1.76 -2.28
N CYS A 219 21.36 0.95 -1.82
CA CYS A 219 19.97 1.37 -1.62
C CYS A 219 19.85 2.58 -0.68
N MET A 220 20.58 2.57 0.45
CA MET A 220 20.59 3.69 1.40
C MET A 220 21.25 4.93 0.81
N HIS A 221 22.33 4.78 0.06
CA HIS A 221 22.94 5.88 -0.69
C HIS A 221 21.95 6.52 -1.68
N MET A 222 21.21 5.69 -2.42
CA MET A 222 20.20 6.17 -3.38
C MET A 222 18.99 6.81 -2.69
N SER A 223 18.57 6.29 -1.54
CA SER A 223 17.46 6.90 -0.76
C SER A 223 17.86 8.22 -0.14
N HIS A 224 19.09 8.32 0.36
CA HIS A 224 19.67 9.58 0.83
C HIS A 224 19.69 10.63 -0.29
N LYS A 225 20.00 10.22 -1.52
CA LYS A 225 20.06 11.11 -2.68
C LYS A 225 18.68 11.50 -3.23
N HIS A 226 17.73 10.55 -3.27
CA HIS A 226 16.53 10.66 -4.10
C HIS A 226 15.19 10.48 -3.38
N SER A 227 15.16 9.89 -2.18
CA SER A 227 13.93 9.66 -1.41
C SER A 227 12.78 9.02 -2.22
N SER A 228 13.07 8.07 -3.09
CA SER A 228 12.10 7.51 -4.06
C SER A 228 11.95 5.98 -4.01
N ILE A 229 12.69 5.32 -3.11
CA ILE A 229 12.67 3.86 -2.93
C ILE A 229 11.86 3.51 -1.68
N GLN A 230 11.09 2.42 -1.72
CA GLN A 230 10.50 1.80 -0.54
C GLN A 230 11.13 0.44 -0.23
N TYR A 231 10.96 0.00 1.01
CA TYR A 231 11.55 -1.22 1.54
C TYR A 231 10.48 -2.07 2.20
N GLU A 232 10.54 -3.38 1.99
CA GLU A 232 9.62 -4.35 2.59
C GLU A 232 10.32 -5.58 3.16
N GLY A 233 9.92 -6.01 4.35
CA GLY A 233 10.56 -7.08 5.11
C GLY A 233 10.25 -8.44 4.53
N VAL A 234 11.19 -9.03 3.79
CA VAL A 234 10.97 -10.34 3.14
C VAL A 234 10.82 -11.47 4.14
N THR A 235 11.53 -11.41 5.27
CA THR A 235 11.43 -12.40 6.35
C THR A 235 10.08 -12.34 7.05
N THR A 236 9.53 -11.15 7.28
CA THR A 236 8.19 -10.95 7.85
C THR A 236 7.13 -11.57 6.95
N MET A 237 7.19 -11.29 5.64
CA MET A 237 6.25 -11.86 4.68
C MET A 237 6.42 -13.39 4.54
N ALA A 238 7.66 -13.91 4.53
CA ALA A 238 7.89 -15.35 4.41
C ALA A 238 7.28 -16.15 5.58
N LYS A 239 7.24 -15.60 6.81
CA LYS A 239 6.59 -16.22 7.97
C LYS A 239 5.09 -16.48 7.75
N ASP A 240 4.44 -15.62 6.99
CA ASP A 240 3.02 -15.72 6.65
C ASP A 240 2.77 -16.59 5.40
N GLY A 241 3.81 -17.12 4.78
CA GLY A 241 3.71 -18.08 3.66
C GLY A 241 3.87 -17.46 2.28
N TYR A 242 4.36 -16.23 2.16
CA TYR A 242 4.73 -15.64 0.89
C TYR A 242 6.06 -16.23 0.37
N GLY A 243 6.06 -16.79 -0.84
CA GLY A 243 7.20 -17.52 -1.39
C GLY A 243 8.36 -16.65 -1.90
N GLU A 244 9.40 -17.32 -2.40
CA GLU A 244 10.64 -16.69 -2.87
C GLU A 244 10.48 -15.80 -4.10
N MET A 245 9.39 -15.95 -4.86
CA MET A 245 9.02 -15.11 -6.01
C MET A 245 7.91 -14.11 -5.69
N SER A 246 7.57 -13.96 -4.41
CA SER A 246 6.63 -12.93 -3.96
C SER A 246 7.05 -11.53 -4.43
N CYS A 247 6.04 -10.69 -4.62
CA CYS A 247 6.17 -9.33 -5.10
C CYS A 247 5.09 -8.46 -4.49
N ILE A 248 5.24 -7.15 -4.65
CA ILE A 248 4.37 -6.17 -4.00
C ILE A 248 3.40 -5.60 -5.03
N SER A 249 2.11 -5.68 -4.69
CA SER A 249 1.05 -5.01 -5.42
C SER A 249 0.71 -3.67 -4.77
N CYS A 250 0.53 -2.65 -5.61
CA CYS A 250 0.22 -1.29 -5.19
C CYS A 250 1.30 -0.68 -4.29
N CYS A 251 1.17 -0.86 -2.98
CA CYS A 251 1.98 -0.18 -1.98
C CYS A 251 2.75 -1.14 -1.09
N VAL A 252 2.04 -2.03 -0.40
CA VAL A 252 2.59 -2.83 0.72
C VAL A 252 2.02 -4.24 0.75
N SER A 253 1.39 -4.65 -0.34
CA SER A 253 0.47 -5.77 -0.35
C SER A 253 1.13 -6.93 -1.07
N PRO A 254 1.75 -7.85 -0.33
CA PRO A 254 2.44 -8.96 -0.96
C PRO A 254 1.47 -9.87 -1.68
N LEU A 255 1.90 -10.30 -2.84
CA LEU A 255 1.29 -11.36 -3.65
C LEU A 255 2.36 -12.38 -3.99
N ASP A 256 1.94 -13.61 -4.24
CA ASP A 256 2.76 -14.67 -4.80
C ASP A 256 2.09 -15.19 -6.08
N PRO A 257 2.20 -14.46 -7.21
CA PRO A 257 1.40 -14.71 -8.42
C PRO A 257 1.55 -16.12 -8.98
N GLU A 258 2.73 -16.72 -8.82
CA GLU A 258 3.09 -18.04 -9.35
C GLU A 258 2.82 -19.19 -8.36
N ASN A 259 2.29 -18.90 -7.17
CA ASN A 259 2.07 -19.89 -6.12
C ASN A 259 1.16 -21.05 -6.58
N GLU A 260 1.72 -22.25 -6.65
CA GLU A 260 1.02 -23.46 -7.14
C GLU A 260 0.00 -24.01 -6.13
N GLU A 261 0.13 -23.69 -4.85
CA GLU A 261 -0.84 -24.01 -3.80
C GLU A 261 -2.06 -23.08 -3.84
N GLN A 262 -2.10 -22.18 -4.82
CA GLN A 262 -3.15 -21.21 -5.05
C GLN A 262 -3.31 -20.26 -3.85
N ARG A 263 -2.20 -19.89 -3.21
CA ARG A 263 -2.20 -18.97 -2.08
C ARG A 263 -1.66 -17.61 -2.50
N HIS A 264 -2.40 -16.55 -2.19
CA HIS A 264 -1.97 -15.16 -2.40
C HIS A 264 -1.66 -14.78 -3.86
N ASN A 265 -2.22 -15.48 -4.85
CA ASN A 265 -1.93 -15.20 -6.27
C ASN A 265 -2.38 -13.81 -6.70
N ILE A 266 -3.59 -13.42 -6.27
CA ILE A 266 -4.22 -12.14 -6.58
C ILE A 266 -4.86 -11.56 -5.34
N GLN A 267 -5.28 -10.31 -5.44
CA GLN A 267 -6.12 -9.72 -4.43
C GLN A 267 -7.33 -8.98 -5.00
N TYR A 268 -8.44 -9.18 -4.31
CA TYR A 268 -9.64 -8.36 -4.40
C TYR A 268 -9.47 -7.12 -3.53
N PHE A 269 -9.21 -6.00 -4.20
CA PHE A 269 -8.94 -4.71 -3.56
C PHE A 269 -10.18 -4.16 -2.84
N GLY A 270 -10.06 -3.81 -1.56
CA GLY A 270 -11.20 -3.26 -0.82
C GLY A 270 -11.17 -1.76 -0.56
N ALA A 271 -10.14 -1.03 -0.99
CA ALA A 271 -9.88 0.33 -0.49
C ALA A 271 -9.64 0.36 1.03
N ARG A 272 -10.40 1.17 1.80
CA ARG A 272 -10.31 1.26 3.27
C ARG A 272 -11.58 1.85 3.89
N VAL A 273 -11.79 1.60 5.18
CA VAL A 273 -12.84 2.21 5.99
C VAL A 273 -12.30 3.13 7.08
N ASN A 274 -13.15 4.03 7.57
CA ASN A 274 -12.82 4.97 8.64
C ASN A 274 -13.25 4.42 10.00
N VAL A 275 -12.31 3.82 10.73
CA VAL A 275 -12.58 3.16 12.01
C VAL A 275 -12.80 4.17 13.15
N LEU A 276 -12.18 5.35 13.09
CA LEU A 276 -12.44 6.42 14.06
C LEU A 276 -13.89 6.90 13.94
N LYS A 277 -14.37 7.10 12.72
CA LYS A 277 -15.75 7.52 12.48
C LYS A 277 -16.76 6.49 12.97
N ALA A 278 -16.48 5.20 12.81
CA ALA A 278 -17.30 4.13 13.38
C ALA A 278 -17.36 4.19 14.91
N LEU A 279 -16.23 4.45 15.58
CA LEU A 279 -16.18 4.68 17.03
C LEU A 279 -17.07 5.87 17.43
N LEU A 280 -16.87 7.04 16.82
CA LEU A 280 -17.60 8.27 17.16
C LEU A 280 -19.11 8.16 16.88
N THR A 281 -19.47 7.54 15.76
CA THR A 281 -20.87 7.25 15.40
C THR A 281 -21.52 6.34 16.45
N GLY A 282 -20.78 5.33 16.94
CA GLY A 282 -21.23 4.45 18.01
C GLY A 282 -21.54 5.17 19.32
N LEU A 283 -20.66 6.10 19.72
CA LEU A 283 -20.85 6.92 20.92
C LEU A 283 -22.13 7.76 20.85
N ASN A 284 -22.48 8.23 19.65
CA ASN A 284 -23.69 9.02 19.36
C ASN A 284 -24.94 8.16 19.08
N GLY A 285 -24.95 6.87 19.46
CA GLY A 285 -26.12 6.02 19.28
C GLY A 285 -26.40 5.68 17.82
N GLY A 286 -25.35 5.67 17.00
CA GLY A 286 -25.40 5.34 15.58
C GLY A 286 -25.66 6.52 14.64
N TYR A 287 -25.76 7.74 15.17
CA TYR A 287 -25.84 8.95 14.35
C TYR A 287 -24.45 9.44 13.93
N ASP A 288 -24.32 9.87 12.67
CA ASP A 288 -23.06 10.35 12.09
C ASP A 288 -22.50 11.52 12.91
N ASP A 289 -21.22 11.47 13.25
CA ASP A 289 -20.48 12.43 14.10
C ASP A 289 -20.26 13.81 13.47
N VAL A 290 -20.64 14.00 12.20
CA VAL A 290 -20.73 15.32 11.56
C VAL A 290 -22.19 15.66 11.23
N HIS A 291 -22.92 14.71 10.65
CA HIS A 291 -24.30 14.90 10.21
C HIS A 291 -25.29 14.33 11.22
N LYS A 292 -25.58 15.10 12.28
CA LYS A 292 -26.38 14.66 13.43
C LYS A 292 -27.80 14.15 13.12
N ASP A 293 -28.33 14.47 11.95
CA ASP A 293 -29.65 14.04 11.46
C ASP A 293 -29.62 12.71 10.68
N TYR A 294 -28.43 12.17 10.43
CA TYR A 294 -28.24 10.94 9.66
C TYR A 294 -27.90 9.75 10.57
N LYS A 295 -28.84 8.81 10.71
CA LYS A 295 -28.64 7.56 11.44
C LYS A 295 -28.02 6.50 10.54
N VAL A 296 -26.82 6.04 10.90
CA VAL A 296 -26.03 5.07 10.15
C VAL A 296 -26.38 3.63 10.55
N PHE A 297 -26.50 3.35 11.86
CA PHE A 297 -26.86 2.05 12.40
C PHE A 297 -27.55 2.17 13.76
N ASP A 298 -28.11 1.08 14.28
CA ASP A 298 -28.75 1.05 15.60
C ASP A 298 -27.76 0.58 16.67
N ILE A 299 -27.51 1.43 17.67
CA ILE A 299 -26.71 1.12 18.85
C ILE A 299 -27.12 2.05 20.00
N ASP A 300 -26.99 1.60 21.24
CA ASP A 300 -27.26 2.44 22.40
C ASP A 300 -26.18 3.54 22.53
N PRO A 301 -26.57 4.82 22.69
CA PRO A 301 -25.62 5.91 22.87
C PRO A 301 -24.93 5.82 24.22
N ILE A 302 -23.67 6.27 24.30
CA ILE A 302 -22.98 6.47 25.57
C ILE A 302 -23.46 7.79 26.19
N ARG A 303 -23.99 7.72 27.42
CA ARG A 303 -24.55 8.87 28.15
C ARG A 303 -23.69 9.32 29.34
N ASP A 304 -22.56 8.67 29.55
CA ASP A 304 -21.65 8.99 30.65
C ASP A 304 -21.14 10.44 30.55
N GLU A 305 -21.00 11.12 31.69
CA GLU A 305 -20.41 12.46 31.79
C GLU A 305 -18.88 12.41 31.61
N VAL A 306 -18.26 11.31 32.04
CA VAL A 306 -16.87 10.94 31.80
C VAL A 306 -16.89 9.59 31.11
N LEU A 307 -16.20 9.46 29.98
CA LEU A 307 -16.20 8.21 29.22
C LEU A 307 -15.47 7.11 29.99
N GLU A 308 -16.18 5.99 30.23
CA GLU A 308 -15.60 4.79 30.82
C GLU A 308 -15.10 3.84 29.73
N PHE A 309 -13.83 3.42 29.83
CA PHE A 309 -13.16 2.64 28.78
C PHE A 309 -13.89 1.35 28.40
N GLU A 310 -14.33 0.56 29.38
CA GLU A 310 -15.00 -0.72 29.11
C GLU A 310 -16.35 -0.52 28.39
N SER A 311 -17.11 0.51 28.77
CA SER A 311 -18.38 0.87 28.11
C SER A 311 -18.15 1.32 26.67
N VAL A 312 -17.13 2.16 26.44
CA VAL A 312 -16.76 2.64 25.11
C VAL A 312 -16.26 1.48 24.23
N LYS A 313 -15.39 0.62 24.76
CA LYS A 313 -14.88 -0.55 24.03
C LYS A 313 -16.00 -1.50 23.64
N ALA A 314 -16.92 -1.81 24.55
CA ALA A 314 -18.07 -2.68 24.26
C ALA A 314 -19.04 -2.06 23.22
N ASN A 315 -19.23 -0.74 23.26
CA ASN A 315 -19.98 -0.02 22.22
C ASN A 315 -19.24 -0.09 20.88
N PHE A 316 -17.93 0.17 20.87
CA PHE A 316 -17.12 0.16 19.66
C PHE A 316 -17.06 -1.23 19.02
N GLU A 317 -17.02 -2.31 19.80
CA GLU A 317 -17.09 -3.68 19.29
C GLU A 317 -18.36 -3.93 18.46
N LYS A 318 -19.50 -3.38 18.86
CA LYS A 318 -20.75 -3.44 18.08
C LYS A 318 -20.69 -2.57 16.82
N SER A 319 -20.07 -1.40 16.91
CA SER A 319 -19.82 -0.56 15.73
C SER A 319 -18.89 -1.26 14.73
N LEU A 320 -17.90 -2.01 15.21
CA LEU A 320 -17.01 -2.83 14.38
C LEU A 320 -17.77 -3.97 13.73
N ASP A 321 -18.69 -4.65 14.44
CA ASP A 321 -19.56 -5.68 13.84
C ASP A 321 -20.32 -5.11 12.63
N TRP A 322 -21.06 -4.01 12.83
CA TRP A 322 -21.78 -3.34 11.74
C TRP A 322 -20.85 -2.92 10.58
N LEU A 323 -19.68 -2.36 10.92
CA LEU A 323 -18.72 -1.90 9.93
C LEU A 323 -18.21 -3.05 9.07
N THR A 324 -17.84 -4.17 9.68
CA THR A 324 -17.31 -5.33 8.95
C THR A 324 -18.38 -6.00 8.11
N ASP A 325 -19.61 -6.15 8.61
CA ASP A 325 -20.73 -6.72 7.86
C ASP A 325 -21.00 -5.89 6.59
N THR A 326 -21.13 -4.57 6.76
CA THR A 326 -21.39 -3.62 5.66
C THR A 326 -20.25 -3.62 4.65
N TYR A 327 -19.01 -3.69 5.10
CA TYR A 327 -17.84 -3.66 4.23
C TYR A 327 -17.71 -4.96 3.42
N VAL A 328 -17.94 -6.12 4.05
CA VAL A 328 -17.93 -7.42 3.38
C VAL A 328 -19.02 -7.49 2.30
N ASP A 329 -20.25 -7.08 2.62
CA ASP A 329 -21.35 -7.09 1.64
C ASP A 329 -21.02 -6.22 0.42
N ALA A 330 -20.46 -5.03 0.66
CA ALA A 330 -20.04 -4.14 -0.41
C ALA A 330 -18.96 -4.79 -1.31
N LEU A 331 -17.92 -5.39 -0.72
CA LEU A 331 -16.84 -6.01 -1.49
C LEU A 331 -17.27 -7.29 -2.20
N ASN A 332 -18.14 -8.10 -1.60
CA ASN A 332 -18.74 -9.26 -2.26
C ASN A 332 -19.50 -8.85 -3.52
N ILE A 333 -20.30 -7.79 -3.44
CA ILE A 333 -21.01 -7.23 -4.61
C ILE A 333 -20.01 -6.69 -5.64
N ILE A 334 -19.07 -5.85 -5.21
CA ILE A 334 -18.12 -5.19 -6.13
C ILE A 334 -17.30 -6.22 -6.91
N HIS A 335 -16.76 -7.24 -6.24
CA HIS A 335 -15.89 -8.22 -6.90
C HIS A 335 -16.65 -9.21 -7.76
N TYR A 336 -17.87 -9.59 -7.36
CA TYR A 336 -18.79 -10.33 -8.24
C TYR A 336 -19.07 -9.54 -9.53
N MET A 337 -19.41 -8.25 -9.41
CA MET A 337 -19.71 -7.42 -10.57
C MET A 337 -18.47 -7.13 -11.41
N THR A 338 -17.29 -7.02 -10.80
CA THR A 338 -16.02 -6.83 -11.52
C THR A 338 -15.68 -8.05 -12.35
N ASP A 339 -15.71 -9.25 -11.77
CA ASP A 339 -15.47 -10.49 -12.53
C ASP A 339 -16.47 -10.65 -13.68
N LYS A 340 -17.72 -10.21 -13.49
CA LYS A 340 -18.77 -10.34 -14.51
C LYS A 340 -18.65 -9.33 -15.65
N TYR A 341 -18.30 -8.08 -15.36
CA TYR A 341 -18.40 -6.98 -16.33
C TYR A 341 -17.05 -6.39 -16.77
N ASN A 342 -15.98 -6.66 -16.01
CA ASN A 342 -14.67 -6.06 -16.23
C ASN A 342 -13.54 -7.03 -15.84
N TYR A 343 -13.66 -8.29 -16.26
CA TYR A 343 -12.64 -9.32 -16.01
C TYR A 343 -11.30 -8.93 -16.66
N GLU A 344 -10.22 -8.92 -15.89
CA GLU A 344 -8.89 -8.47 -16.31
C GLU A 344 -8.14 -9.51 -17.15
N ALA A 345 -8.77 -9.97 -18.24
CA ALA A 345 -8.35 -11.11 -19.04
C ALA A 345 -6.87 -11.10 -19.45
N VAL A 346 -6.30 -9.94 -19.78
CA VAL A 346 -4.88 -9.82 -20.16
C VAL A 346 -3.96 -10.15 -18.98
N GLN A 347 -4.25 -9.64 -17.77
CA GLN A 347 -3.42 -9.95 -16.59
C GLN A 347 -3.58 -11.42 -16.20
N MET A 348 -4.81 -11.91 -16.18
CA MET A 348 -5.14 -13.28 -15.82
C MET A 348 -4.55 -14.31 -16.79
N ALA A 349 -4.34 -13.93 -18.06
CA ALA A 349 -3.69 -14.79 -19.05
C ALA A 349 -2.22 -15.10 -18.71
N PHE A 350 -1.57 -14.26 -17.91
CA PHE A 350 -0.19 -14.46 -17.44
C PHE A 350 -0.11 -15.12 -16.05
N LEU A 351 -1.24 -15.61 -15.51
CA LEU A 351 -1.31 -16.31 -14.23
C LEU A 351 -1.59 -17.81 -14.41
N PRO A 352 -1.26 -18.66 -13.41
CA PRO A 352 -1.76 -20.03 -13.33
C PRO A 352 -3.28 -20.05 -13.45
N THR A 353 -3.90 -21.04 -14.10
CA THR A 353 -5.33 -20.99 -14.41
C THR A 353 -6.25 -21.06 -13.19
N LYS A 354 -5.88 -21.82 -12.15
CA LYS A 354 -6.58 -21.83 -10.87
C LYS A 354 -5.84 -20.89 -9.93
N GLN A 355 -6.55 -19.92 -9.37
CA GLN A 355 -6.01 -18.99 -8.39
C GLN A 355 -6.95 -18.90 -7.18
N ARG A 356 -6.42 -18.49 -6.03
CA ARG A 356 -7.26 -17.88 -4.99
C ARG A 356 -6.88 -16.42 -4.78
N ALA A 357 -7.87 -15.69 -4.30
CA ALA A 357 -7.74 -14.30 -3.96
C ALA A 357 -7.64 -14.14 -2.44
N ASN A 358 -6.81 -13.19 -2.01
CA ASN A 358 -7.04 -12.51 -0.74
C ASN A 358 -8.07 -11.38 -0.99
N MET A 359 -8.96 -11.09 -0.06
CA MET A 359 -9.79 -9.88 -0.08
C MET A 359 -9.23 -8.89 0.93
N GLY A 360 -8.69 -7.78 0.43
CA GLY A 360 -7.98 -6.78 1.23
C GLY A 360 -8.91 -5.73 1.82
N PHE A 361 -9.02 -5.66 3.14
CA PHE A 361 -9.83 -4.71 3.87
C PHE A 361 -8.94 -3.67 4.57
N GLY A 362 -8.90 -2.45 4.06
CA GLY A 362 -8.01 -1.41 4.60
C GLY A 362 -8.61 -0.64 5.78
N ILE A 363 -7.75 -0.11 6.65
CA ILE A 363 -8.10 0.79 7.75
C ILE A 363 -7.53 2.19 7.50
N CYS A 364 -8.34 3.22 7.76
CA CYS A 364 -7.92 4.62 7.89
C CYS A 364 -8.26 5.15 9.28
N GLY A 365 -7.42 6.06 9.80
CA GLY A 365 -7.58 6.64 11.13
C GLY A 365 -7.14 5.69 12.26
N PHE A 366 -6.23 4.75 11.97
CA PHE A 366 -5.74 3.76 12.95
C PHE A 366 -5.13 4.44 14.17
N ALA A 367 -4.08 5.26 13.99
CA ALA A 367 -3.44 5.99 15.09
C ALA A 367 -4.42 6.88 15.86
N ASN A 368 -5.32 7.58 15.15
CA ASN A 368 -6.32 8.44 15.79
C ASN A 368 -7.30 7.65 16.66
N THR A 369 -7.63 6.42 16.27
CA THR A 369 -8.52 5.52 17.03
C THR A 369 -7.80 4.95 18.24
N VAL A 370 -6.56 4.48 18.06
CA VAL A 370 -5.72 3.99 19.17
C VAL A 370 -5.49 5.09 20.20
N ASP A 371 -5.09 6.29 19.77
CA ASP A 371 -4.88 7.44 20.65
C ASP A 371 -6.19 7.85 21.36
N THR A 372 -7.34 7.76 20.69
CA THR A 372 -8.66 8.03 21.30
C THR A 372 -8.96 7.04 22.42
N LEU A 373 -8.76 5.75 22.17
CA LEU A 373 -8.95 4.70 23.17
C LEU A 373 -7.96 4.86 24.34
N ALA A 374 -6.71 5.24 24.05
CA ALA A 374 -5.70 5.50 25.06
C ALA A 374 -6.06 6.71 25.94
N ALA A 375 -6.54 7.81 25.34
CA ALA A 375 -7.01 8.97 26.07
C ALA A 375 -8.18 8.62 27.00
N ILE A 376 -9.14 7.82 26.54
CA ILE A 376 -10.28 7.38 27.35
C ILE A 376 -9.83 6.45 28.48
N LYS A 377 -8.84 5.59 28.25
CA LYS A 377 -8.36 4.60 29.24
C LYS A 377 -7.46 5.21 30.31
N TYR A 378 -6.61 6.18 29.94
CA TYR A 378 -5.51 6.66 30.79
C TYR A 378 -5.61 8.13 31.20
N ALA A 379 -6.53 8.89 30.61
CA ALA A 379 -6.85 10.26 30.98
C ALA A 379 -8.34 10.38 31.33
N THR A 380 -8.79 11.60 31.65
CA THR A 380 -10.22 11.89 31.85
C THR A 380 -10.78 12.54 30.60
N VAL A 381 -11.73 11.87 29.93
CA VAL A 381 -12.39 12.39 28.73
C VAL A 381 -13.84 12.71 29.02
N LYS A 382 -14.22 13.98 28.87
CA LYS A 382 -15.59 14.47 29.05
C LYS A 382 -16.21 14.82 27.68
N PRO A 383 -17.28 14.13 27.25
CA PRO A 383 -18.02 14.51 26.05
C PRO A 383 -18.72 15.87 26.24
N ILE A 384 -18.63 16.73 25.25
CA ILE A 384 -19.38 17.99 25.16
C ILE A 384 -20.59 17.75 24.25
N ARG A 385 -21.78 17.98 24.80
CA ARG A 385 -23.05 17.59 24.19
C ARG A 385 -23.96 18.78 23.92
N ASP A 386 -24.81 18.66 22.91
CA ASP A 386 -25.94 19.58 22.71
C ASP A 386 -27.15 19.20 23.59
N GLU A 387 -28.26 19.93 23.43
CA GLU A 387 -29.49 19.75 24.21
C GLU A 387 -30.15 18.37 24.01
N ASP A 388 -29.91 17.71 22.88
CA ASP A 388 -30.40 16.36 22.57
C ASP A 388 -29.42 15.26 23.05
N GLY A 389 -28.31 15.69 23.66
CA GLY A 389 -27.26 14.84 24.18
C GLY A 389 -26.33 14.27 23.11
N TYR A 390 -26.34 14.83 21.89
CA TYR A 390 -25.42 14.50 20.81
C TYR A 390 -24.04 15.07 21.11
N ILE A 391 -22.99 14.24 21.00
CA ILE A 391 -21.61 14.62 21.27
C ILE A 391 -21.03 15.31 20.04
N TYR A 392 -20.61 16.57 20.20
CA TYR A 392 -20.00 17.36 19.12
C TYR A 392 -18.53 17.74 19.38
N ASP A 393 -18.06 17.65 20.63
CA ASP A 393 -16.66 17.86 20.99
C ASP A 393 -16.31 17.12 22.29
N TYR A 394 -15.05 17.15 22.69
CA TYR A 394 -14.51 16.45 23.86
C TYR A 394 -13.53 17.35 24.61
N GLU A 395 -13.55 17.27 25.95
CA GLU A 395 -12.51 17.80 26.82
C GLU A 395 -11.67 16.65 27.36
N THR A 396 -10.37 16.64 27.05
CA THR A 396 -9.42 15.63 27.53
C THR A 396 -8.50 16.25 28.58
N ILE A 397 -8.50 15.71 29.80
CA ILE A 397 -7.74 16.20 30.96
C ILE A 397 -6.76 15.11 31.42
N GLY A 398 -5.47 15.42 31.41
CA GLY A 398 -4.39 14.50 31.79
C GLY A 398 -3.56 14.01 30.60
N GLU A 399 -2.42 13.39 30.90
CA GLU A 399 -1.53 12.79 29.89
C GLU A 399 -1.95 11.33 29.62
N TYR A 400 -1.69 10.86 28.41
CA TYR A 400 -1.94 9.48 27.97
C TYR A 400 -0.87 9.06 26.94
N PRO A 401 -0.57 7.76 26.82
CA PRO A 401 0.37 7.26 25.81
C PRO A 401 -0.25 7.33 24.41
N ARG A 402 0.58 7.55 23.40
CA ARG A 402 0.15 7.53 21.99
C ARG A 402 0.75 6.37 21.22
N TRP A 403 0.11 6.01 20.12
CA TRP A 403 0.67 5.10 19.14
C TRP A 403 1.97 5.67 18.57
N GLY A 404 3.04 4.87 18.55
CA GLY A 404 4.33 5.28 18.00
C GLY A 404 5.39 5.72 19.02
N GLU A 405 5.07 5.70 20.31
CA GLU A 405 5.96 6.18 21.38
C GLU A 405 6.72 5.03 22.09
N ASP A 406 6.69 3.80 21.56
CA ASP A 406 7.24 2.58 22.19
C ASP A 406 6.67 2.32 23.60
N ASP A 407 5.39 2.66 23.81
CA ASP A 407 4.70 2.46 25.08
C ASP A 407 3.77 1.21 24.99
N PRO A 408 3.99 0.18 25.84
CA PRO A 408 3.15 -1.02 25.83
C PRO A 408 1.65 -0.73 25.96
N ARG A 409 1.28 0.33 26.67
CA ARG A 409 -0.13 0.68 26.94
C ARG A 409 -0.89 1.11 25.68
N SER A 410 -0.22 1.77 24.72
CA SER A 410 -0.83 2.14 23.43
C SER A 410 -0.65 1.03 22.40
N ASN A 411 0.46 0.29 22.44
CA ASN A 411 0.69 -0.87 21.56
C ASN A 411 -0.35 -1.97 21.80
N GLU A 412 -0.69 -2.29 23.06
CA GLU A 412 -1.74 -3.27 23.39
C GLU A 412 -3.12 -2.86 22.82
N LEU A 413 -3.42 -1.55 22.75
CA LEU A 413 -4.66 -1.05 22.15
C LEU A 413 -4.63 -1.14 20.61
N ALA A 414 -3.47 -0.92 20.00
CA ALA A 414 -3.24 -1.07 18.57
C ALA A 414 -3.37 -2.53 18.14
N GLU A 415 -2.74 -3.45 18.87
CA GLU A 415 -2.84 -4.91 18.69
C GLU A 415 -4.27 -5.39 18.85
N TRP A 416 -4.97 -4.96 19.91
CA TRP A 416 -6.38 -5.30 20.08
C TRP A 416 -7.24 -4.83 18.91
N LEU A 417 -7.06 -3.60 18.44
CA LEU A 417 -7.89 -3.04 17.36
C LEU A 417 -7.73 -3.84 16.06
N ILE A 418 -6.48 -4.15 15.68
CA ILE A 418 -6.21 -4.89 14.45
C ILE A 418 -6.71 -6.34 14.55
N GLU A 419 -6.50 -7.01 15.68
CA GLU A 419 -6.99 -8.38 15.91
C GLU A 419 -8.52 -8.44 15.91
N ALA A 420 -9.17 -7.52 16.64
CA ALA A 420 -10.62 -7.45 16.75
C ALA A 420 -11.28 -7.20 15.39
N TYR A 421 -10.69 -6.34 14.56
CA TYR A 421 -11.19 -6.04 13.22
C TYR A 421 -10.98 -7.23 12.25
N THR A 422 -9.77 -7.79 12.22
CA THR A 422 -9.43 -8.90 11.31
C THR A 422 -10.19 -10.18 11.64
N THR A 423 -10.38 -10.50 12.93
CA THR A 423 -11.13 -11.69 13.36
C THR A 423 -12.60 -11.64 12.92
N ARG A 424 -13.22 -10.46 12.98
CA ARG A 424 -14.59 -10.24 12.47
C ARG A 424 -14.66 -10.47 10.97
N LEU A 425 -13.73 -9.91 10.19
CA LEU A 425 -13.72 -10.12 8.74
C LEU A 425 -13.53 -11.59 8.37
N ARG A 426 -12.66 -12.32 9.09
CA ARG A 426 -12.40 -13.75 8.86
C ARG A 426 -13.59 -14.66 9.18
N SER A 427 -14.59 -14.20 9.93
CA SER A 427 -15.79 -14.99 10.23
C SER A 427 -16.81 -14.99 9.07
N HIS A 428 -16.63 -14.10 8.08
CA HIS A 428 -17.56 -13.91 6.98
C HIS A 428 -17.30 -14.86 5.80
N LYS A 429 -18.37 -15.15 5.05
CA LYS A 429 -18.25 -15.77 3.73
C LYS A 429 -17.89 -14.70 2.69
N LEU A 430 -16.76 -14.89 2.03
CA LEU A 430 -16.29 -13.98 0.99
C LEU A 430 -16.53 -14.54 -0.41
N TYR A 431 -16.69 -13.63 -1.37
CA TYR A 431 -16.84 -13.96 -2.78
C TYR A 431 -15.67 -14.82 -3.27
N LYS A 432 -16.00 -15.91 -3.98
CA LYS A 432 -15.04 -16.91 -4.49
C LYS A 432 -14.12 -17.50 -3.40
N ASP A 433 -14.62 -17.62 -2.16
CA ASP A 433 -13.87 -18.17 -1.03
C ASP A 433 -12.53 -17.46 -0.77
N ALA A 434 -12.51 -16.16 -1.03
CA ALA A 434 -11.34 -15.34 -0.78
C ALA A 434 -10.96 -15.35 0.71
N GLU A 435 -9.67 -15.20 1.00
CA GLU A 435 -9.16 -15.08 2.36
C GLU A 435 -9.21 -13.61 2.82
N ALA A 436 -9.79 -13.32 3.98
CA ALA A 436 -9.81 -11.96 4.52
C ALA A 436 -8.40 -11.54 4.99
N THR A 437 -7.85 -10.48 4.39
CA THR A 437 -6.59 -9.85 4.81
C THR A 437 -6.81 -8.37 5.07
N VAL A 438 -6.04 -7.77 5.98
CA VAL A 438 -6.23 -6.37 6.40
C VAL A 438 -4.97 -5.56 6.14
N SER A 439 -5.14 -4.29 5.77
CA SER A 439 -4.01 -3.36 5.61
C SER A 439 -4.17 -2.10 6.45
N LEU A 440 -3.05 -1.65 7.02
CA LEU A 440 -2.91 -0.30 7.57
C LEU A 440 -2.35 0.61 6.48
N LEU A 441 -3.20 0.92 5.50
CA LEU A 441 -2.85 1.70 4.30
C LEU A 441 -3.97 2.69 3.95
N THR A 442 -3.61 3.97 3.78
CA THR A 442 -4.61 5.02 3.51
C THR A 442 -4.54 5.60 2.11
N ILE A 443 -3.39 5.56 1.43
CA ILE A 443 -3.13 6.48 0.29
C ILE A 443 -3.39 7.91 0.76
N THR A 444 -4.28 8.67 0.10
CA THR A 444 -4.74 10.00 0.55
C THR A 444 -6.14 9.98 1.15
N SER A 445 -6.67 8.79 1.47
CA SER A 445 -7.89 8.68 2.25
C SER A 445 -7.72 9.21 3.68
N ASN A 446 -6.49 9.36 4.18
CA ASN A 446 -6.23 10.05 5.45
C ASN A 446 -6.67 11.54 5.40
N VAL A 447 -6.50 12.18 4.24
CA VAL A 447 -6.99 13.54 3.98
C VAL A 447 -8.49 13.55 3.70
N ALA A 448 -8.97 12.63 2.86
CA ALA A 448 -10.39 12.59 2.48
C ALA A 448 -11.30 12.26 3.67
N TYR A 449 -10.92 11.29 4.50
CA TYR A 449 -11.70 10.89 5.66
C TYR A 449 -11.65 11.89 6.81
N SER A 450 -10.52 12.59 7.03
CA SER A 450 -10.48 13.62 8.08
C SER A 450 -11.47 14.75 7.77
N LYS A 451 -11.63 15.11 6.49
CA LYS A 451 -12.65 16.09 6.02
C LYS A 451 -14.10 15.62 6.17
N GLN A 452 -14.32 14.41 6.65
CA GLN A 452 -15.63 13.79 6.85
C GLN A 452 -15.79 13.22 8.27
N THR A 453 -14.86 13.54 9.18
CA THR A 453 -14.88 13.09 10.57
C THR A 453 -14.91 14.29 11.49
N GLY A 454 -15.74 14.20 12.52
CA GLY A 454 -15.90 15.18 13.57
C GLY A 454 -14.76 15.15 14.58
N ASN A 455 -14.96 15.89 15.67
CA ASN A 455 -14.00 15.91 16.77
C ASN A 455 -13.92 14.54 17.46
N SER A 456 -12.74 14.22 17.96
CA SER A 456 -12.51 13.12 18.90
C SER A 456 -11.72 13.66 20.11
N PRO A 457 -11.50 12.86 21.16
CA PRO A 457 -10.67 13.25 22.30
C PRO A 457 -9.25 13.71 21.94
N VAL A 458 -8.73 13.34 20.76
CA VAL A 458 -7.32 13.55 20.37
C VAL A 458 -7.12 14.27 19.04
N HIS A 459 -8.19 14.41 18.26
CA HIS A 459 -8.18 14.96 16.90
C HIS A 459 -9.26 16.02 16.73
N LYS A 460 -8.89 17.18 16.20
CA LYS A 460 -9.85 18.23 15.82
C LYS A 460 -10.30 18.03 14.38
N GLY A 461 -11.58 17.69 14.24
CA GLY A 461 -12.20 17.36 12.97
C GLY A 461 -13.06 18.49 12.43
N VAL A 462 -13.98 18.09 11.57
CA VAL A 462 -14.98 18.95 10.96
C VAL A 462 -16.15 19.20 11.90
N PHE A 463 -16.78 20.37 11.80
CA PHE A 463 -18.08 20.62 12.42
C PHE A 463 -18.99 21.38 11.44
N LEU A 464 -20.29 21.31 11.66
CA LEU A 464 -21.26 22.08 10.88
C LEU A 464 -21.42 23.48 11.48
N ASN A 465 -21.42 24.50 10.63
CA ASN A 465 -21.86 25.85 10.99
C ASN A 465 -23.38 25.87 11.23
N GLU A 466 -23.90 26.96 11.82
CA GLU A 466 -25.35 27.14 12.05
C GLU A 466 -26.19 27.04 10.76
N ASP A 467 -25.60 27.39 9.62
CA ASP A 467 -26.23 27.31 8.29
C ASP A 467 -26.14 25.92 7.64
N GLY A 468 -25.58 24.92 8.34
CA GLY A 468 -25.40 23.55 7.86
C GLY A 468 -24.18 23.34 6.96
N THR A 469 -23.35 24.36 6.73
CA THR A 469 -22.12 24.22 5.93
C THR A 469 -20.98 23.59 6.73
N VAL A 470 -20.13 22.83 6.05
CA VAL A 470 -18.95 22.14 6.61
C VAL A 470 -17.84 23.14 6.94
N ASN A 471 -17.40 23.18 8.20
CA ASN A 471 -16.29 24.01 8.65
C ASN A 471 -14.99 23.20 8.75
N LEU A 472 -13.96 23.65 8.02
CA LEU A 472 -12.64 23.02 7.96
C LEU A 472 -11.54 23.84 8.64
N SER A 473 -11.88 24.93 9.34
CA SER A 473 -10.92 25.93 9.84
C SER A 473 -9.96 25.42 10.93
N LYS A 474 -10.33 24.35 11.64
CA LYS A 474 -9.52 23.71 12.70
C LYS A 474 -9.19 22.25 12.38
N LEU A 475 -9.36 21.84 11.12
CA LEU A 475 -9.16 20.47 10.69
C LEU A 475 -7.70 20.05 10.88
N GLU A 476 -7.51 18.98 11.64
CA GLU A 476 -6.30 18.17 11.62
C GLU A 476 -6.47 17.04 10.60
N PHE A 477 -5.39 16.54 10.01
CA PHE A 477 -5.45 15.39 9.10
C PHE A 477 -5.15 14.09 9.86
N PHE A 478 -5.69 12.97 9.37
CA PHE A 478 -5.27 11.66 9.88
C PHE A 478 -3.85 11.34 9.43
N SER A 479 -3.16 10.52 10.21
CA SER A 479 -1.87 9.97 9.83
C SER A 479 -2.00 9.03 8.61
N PRO A 480 -1.00 9.01 7.71
CA PRO A 480 -1.01 8.09 6.58
C PRO A 480 -0.70 6.65 7.03
N GLY A 481 -1.42 5.66 6.50
CA GLY A 481 -1.18 4.26 6.81
C GLY A 481 -1.18 3.94 8.31
N ALA A 482 -0.09 3.33 8.78
CA ALA A 482 0.17 2.97 10.16
C ALA A 482 0.98 4.03 10.94
N ASN A 483 1.21 5.21 10.36
CA ASN A 483 2.00 6.25 11.00
C ASN A 483 1.40 6.71 12.34
N PRO A 484 2.24 7.06 13.33
CA PRO A 484 1.85 7.82 14.51
C PRO A 484 1.18 9.14 14.16
N SER A 485 0.42 9.69 15.11
CA SER A 485 -0.03 11.07 15.02
C SER A 485 1.16 12.02 15.08
N ASN A 486 1.04 13.21 14.47
CA ASN A 486 2.07 14.25 14.60
C ASN A 486 2.17 14.87 16.01
N LYS A 487 1.36 14.36 16.96
CA LYS A 487 1.38 14.69 18.38
C LYS A 487 2.11 13.64 19.22
N ALA A 488 2.48 12.49 18.63
CA ALA A 488 3.31 11.49 19.27
C ALA A 488 4.69 12.06 19.60
N LYS A 489 5.18 11.74 20.79
CA LYS A 489 6.50 12.11 21.30
C LYS A 489 7.45 10.93 21.08
N GLY A 490 8.72 11.19 20.82
CA GLY A 490 9.73 10.14 20.68
C GLY A 490 10.60 10.29 19.43
N GLY A 491 11.65 9.49 19.37
CA GLY A 491 12.55 9.43 18.23
C GLY A 491 12.03 8.52 17.12
N TRP A 492 12.77 8.45 16.01
CA TRP A 492 12.43 7.54 14.92
C TRP A 492 12.46 6.05 15.35
N LEU A 493 13.39 5.68 16.24
CA LEU A 493 13.50 4.29 16.69
C LEU A 493 12.27 3.82 17.49
N ASP A 494 11.67 4.70 18.29
CA ASP A 494 10.46 4.39 19.07
C ASP A 494 9.27 4.12 18.14
N ASN A 495 9.20 4.88 17.05
CA ASN A 495 8.20 4.66 16.01
C ASN A 495 8.38 3.29 15.32
N LEU A 496 9.62 2.94 14.94
CA LEU A 496 9.93 1.65 14.31
C LEU A 496 9.58 0.47 15.22
N LYS A 497 9.95 0.54 16.51
CA LYS A 497 9.63 -0.50 17.50
C LYS A 497 8.13 -0.69 17.70
N SER A 498 7.39 0.42 17.79
CA SER A 498 5.93 0.37 17.90
C SER A 498 5.33 -0.36 16.71
N LEU A 499 5.74 -0.05 15.47
CA LEU A 499 5.22 -0.75 14.30
C LEU A 499 5.62 -2.22 14.24
N SER A 500 6.85 -2.57 14.64
CA SER A 500 7.29 -3.97 14.66
C SER A 500 6.60 -4.81 15.74
N SER A 501 5.89 -4.20 16.69
CA SER A 501 5.07 -4.93 17.67
C SER A 501 3.81 -5.55 17.05
N LEU A 502 3.32 -5.01 15.93
CA LEU A 502 2.13 -5.54 15.28
C LEU A 502 2.41 -6.89 14.63
N ASP A 503 1.57 -7.88 14.95
CA ASP A 503 1.57 -9.16 14.24
C ASP A 503 1.05 -8.98 12.81
N PHE A 504 1.97 -9.19 11.85
CA PHE A 504 1.67 -9.08 10.42
C PHE A 504 0.55 -10.02 9.97
N SER A 505 0.33 -11.15 10.66
CA SER A 505 -0.75 -12.09 10.31
C SER A 505 -2.15 -11.48 10.48
N TYR A 506 -2.31 -10.44 11.31
CA TYR A 506 -3.54 -9.67 11.42
C TYR A 506 -3.62 -8.50 10.44
N ALA A 507 -2.53 -8.18 9.74
CA ALA A 507 -2.43 -7.12 8.75
C ALA A 507 -1.74 -7.59 7.45
N ALA A 508 -2.06 -8.80 6.99
CA ALA A 508 -1.37 -9.48 5.89
C ALA A 508 -1.52 -8.78 4.50
N ASP A 509 -2.35 -7.74 4.37
CA ASP A 509 -2.39 -6.87 3.18
C ASP A 509 -1.42 -5.67 3.29
N GLY A 510 -0.68 -5.54 4.39
CA GLY A 510 0.46 -4.65 4.55
C GLY A 510 0.31 -3.57 5.61
N ILE A 511 1.45 -3.13 6.17
CA ILE A 511 1.53 -2.12 7.24
C ILE A 511 2.37 -0.94 6.73
N SER A 512 1.71 0.11 6.24
CA SER A 512 2.40 1.22 5.59
C SER A 512 2.96 2.24 6.60
N LEU A 513 4.28 2.29 6.76
CA LEU A 513 5.00 3.41 7.38
C LEU A 513 5.56 4.41 6.36
N THR A 514 5.42 5.71 6.63
CA THR A 514 6.16 6.77 5.94
C THR A 514 6.99 7.63 6.89
N THR A 515 8.30 7.49 6.80
CA THR A 515 9.25 8.25 7.63
C THR A 515 9.81 9.43 6.84
N GLN A 516 9.94 10.56 7.53
CA GLN A 516 10.76 11.69 7.10
C GLN A 516 11.83 11.92 8.17
N VAL A 517 13.10 11.84 7.78
CA VAL A 517 14.23 11.94 8.70
C VAL A 517 15.23 12.96 8.19
N SER A 518 15.67 13.85 9.08
CA SER A 518 16.74 14.80 8.80
C SER A 518 18.06 14.02 8.58
N PRO A 519 18.86 14.37 7.56
CA PRO A 519 20.22 13.83 7.44
C PRO A 519 21.05 14.00 8.72
N ARG A 520 20.82 15.06 9.49
CA ARG A 520 21.58 15.36 10.71
C ARG A 520 21.28 14.37 11.83
N ALA A 521 20.07 13.84 11.88
CA ALA A 521 19.69 12.78 12.83
C ALA A 521 20.49 11.49 12.58
N LEU A 522 20.92 11.27 11.34
CA LEU A 522 21.55 10.02 10.90
C LEU A 522 23.07 10.01 11.06
N GLY A 523 23.73 11.13 11.35
CA GLY A 523 25.18 11.20 11.47
C GLY A 523 25.80 12.50 10.94
N LYS A 524 27.11 12.67 11.16
CA LYS A 524 27.82 13.92 10.82
C LYS A 524 28.29 13.93 9.37
N THR A 525 28.64 12.77 8.84
CA THR A 525 29.10 12.61 7.45
C THR A 525 28.09 11.83 6.63
N ARG A 526 28.12 12.02 5.31
CA ARG A 526 27.22 11.28 4.40
C ARG A 526 27.41 9.76 4.50
N ASP A 527 28.65 9.30 4.66
CA ASP A 527 28.92 7.86 4.79
C ASP A 527 28.37 7.30 6.10
N GLU A 528 28.57 8.01 7.22
CA GLU A 528 27.94 7.64 8.51
C GLU A 528 26.42 7.59 8.40
N GLN A 529 25.81 8.59 7.75
CA GLN A 529 24.36 8.65 7.55
C GLN A 529 23.84 7.44 6.77
N VAL A 530 24.55 7.05 5.71
CA VAL A 530 24.21 5.89 4.89
C VAL A 530 24.38 4.58 5.67
N ASP A 531 25.48 4.43 6.41
CA ASP A 531 25.76 3.21 7.18
C ASP A 531 24.78 3.06 8.36
N ASN A 532 24.43 4.16 9.04
CA ASN A 532 23.43 4.17 10.09
C ASN A 532 22.02 3.82 9.56
N LEU A 533 21.65 4.32 8.37
CA LEU A 533 20.41 3.91 7.73
C LEU A 533 20.36 2.40 7.45
N VAL A 534 21.47 1.78 7.04
CA VAL A 534 21.54 0.31 6.86
C VAL A 534 21.27 -0.38 8.19
N ALA A 535 21.96 0.01 9.26
CA ALA A 535 21.81 -0.61 10.58
C ALA A 535 20.39 -0.47 11.14
N ILE A 536 19.75 0.69 10.96
CA ILE A 536 18.39 0.96 11.41
C ILE A 536 17.38 0.07 10.66
N LEU A 537 17.50 -0.03 9.34
CA LEU A 537 16.59 -0.89 8.56
C LEU A 537 16.82 -2.37 8.83
N ASP A 538 18.06 -2.81 8.98
CA ASP A 538 18.37 -4.19 9.39
C ASP A 538 17.65 -4.51 10.71
N GLY A 539 17.79 -3.66 11.74
CA GLY A 539 17.11 -3.84 13.02
C GLY A 539 15.57 -3.82 12.92
N TYR A 540 14.99 -2.90 12.14
CA TYR A 540 13.54 -2.81 11.97
C TYR A 540 12.94 -4.06 11.31
N PHE A 541 13.56 -4.55 10.23
CA PHE A 541 13.05 -5.71 9.49
C PHE A 541 13.35 -7.03 10.20
N GLU A 542 14.46 -7.15 10.93
CA GLU A 542 14.72 -8.29 11.83
C GLU A 542 13.67 -8.38 12.94
N SER A 543 13.20 -7.23 13.44
CA SER A 543 12.21 -7.14 14.51
C SER A 543 10.77 -7.39 14.06
N GLY A 544 10.53 -7.66 12.77
CA GLY A 544 9.19 -7.94 12.24
C GLY A 544 8.51 -6.77 11.52
N GLY A 545 9.22 -5.66 11.31
CA GLY A 545 8.74 -4.58 10.43
C GLY A 545 8.35 -5.11 9.04
N GLN A 546 7.28 -4.56 8.46
CA GLN A 546 6.79 -5.00 7.15
C GLN A 546 7.15 -4.05 6.02
N HIS A 547 6.95 -2.74 6.20
CA HIS A 547 7.26 -1.75 5.17
C HIS A 547 7.79 -0.45 5.77
N VAL A 548 8.63 0.26 5.01
CA VAL A 548 8.95 1.67 5.24
C VAL A 548 9.20 2.43 3.95
N ASN A 549 8.54 3.59 3.85
CA ASN A 549 8.91 4.68 2.97
C ASN A 549 9.92 5.58 3.65
N LEU A 550 11.03 5.86 2.96
CA LEU A 550 12.11 6.66 3.51
C LEU A 550 12.30 7.96 2.73
N ASN A 551 12.03 9.08 3.40
CA ASN A 551 12.40 10.42 2.95
C ASN A 551 13.59 10.92 3.79
N VAL A 552 14.73 11.16 3.16
CA VAL A 552 15.94 11.68 3.84
C VAL A 552 16.13 13.12 3.40
N MET A 553 15.59 14.06 4.19
CA MET A 553 15.54 15.48 3.85
C MET A 553 15.26 16.35 5.08
N ASP A 554 15.76 17.59 5.07
CA ASP A 554 15.45 18.58 6.10
C ASP A 554 14.15 19.31 5.77
N LEU A 555 13.19 19.35 6.71
CA LEU A 555 11.89 20.02 6.50
C LEU A 555 12.07 21.48 6.08
N ASN A 556 12.99 22.20 6.73
CA ASN A 556 13.25 23.62 6.44
C ASN A 556 13.69 23.86 4.99
N ASP A 557 14.33 22.88 4.35
CA ASP A 557 14.84 23.00 2.99
C ASP A 557 13.79 22.70 1.93
N VAL A 558 12.78 21.89 2.28
CA VAL A 558 11.77 21.39 1.33
C VAL A 558 10.40 22.03 1.53
N LYS A 559 10.08 22.56 2.72
CA LYS A 559 8.75 23.10 3.05
C LYS A 559 8.32 24.19 2.08
N ASP A 560 9.15 25.22 1.90
CA ASP A 560 8.82 26.36 1.04
C ASP A 560 8.69 25.92 -0.42
N LYS A 561 9.53 24.98 -0.88
CA LYS A 561 9.46 24.40 -2.23
C LYS A 561 8.18 23.60 -2.46
N ILE A 562 7.78 22.79 -1.48
CA ILE A 562 6.52 22.02 -1.52
C ILE A 562 5.33 22.98 -1.61
N LEU A 563 5.31 24.01 -0.76
CA LEU A 563 4.22 24.99 -0.71
C LEU A 563 4.18 25.89 -1.95
N SER A 564 5.33 26.28 -2.52
CA SER A 564 5.43 27.07 -3.75
C SER A 564 5.04 26.27 -5.01
N GLY A 565 5.03 24.93 -4.92
CA GLY A 565 4.72 24.04 -6.04
C GLY A 565 5.90 23.74 -6.95
N GLU A 566 7.13 23.88 -6.44
CA GLU A 566 8.34 23.39 -7.11
C GLU A 566 8.39 21.87 -7.17
N ASP A 567 9.21 21.34 -8.08
CA ASP A 567 9.43 19.91 -8.23
C ASP A 567 10.17 19.34 -7.00
N VAL A 568 9.41 18.71 -6.10
CA VAL A 568 9.96 17.91 -5.00
C VAL A 568 9.36 16.52 -5.07
N ILE A 569 10.22 15.51 -5.11
CA ILE A 569 9.81 14.11 -5.15
C ILE A 569 9.93 13.53 -3.75
N VAL A 570 8.82 12.99 -3.24
CA VAL A 570 8.72 12.48 -1.87
C VAL A 570 7.85 11.23 -1.81
N ARG A 571 8.16 10.33 -0.89
CA ARG A 571 7.28 9.22 -0.49
C ARG A 571 6.16 9.74 0.40
N ILE A 572 4.90 9.34 0.18
CA ILE A 572 3.77 9.82 0.98
C ILE A 572 2.98 8.72 1.70
N SER A 573 2.51 7.68 1.04
CA SER A 573 1.63 6.68 1.68
C SER A 573 1.65 5.37 0.89
N GLY A 574 2.81 4.72 0.89
CA GLY A 574 3.09 3.50 0.12
C GLY A 574 3.48 3.73 -1.34
N TYR A 575 3.66 5.00 -1.75
CA TYR A 575 4.10 5.38 -3.09
C TYR A 575 4.78 6.74 -3.05
N CYS A 576 5.43 7.08 -4.16
CA CYS A 576 6.11 8.35 -4.38
C CYS A 576 5.24 9.30 -5.20
N VAL A 577 5.40 10.61 -5.01
CA VAL A 577 4.74 11.65 -5.81
C VAL A 577 5.68 12.81 -6.07
N ASN A 578 5.38 13.57 -7.12
CA ASN A 578 5.90 14.92 -7.26
C ASN A 578 4.91 15.91 -6.66
N THR A 579 5.36 16.69 -5.66
CA THR A 579 4.50 17.56 -4.85
C THR A 579 3.84 18.68 -5.65
N LYS A 580 4.33 19.03 -6.84
CA LYS A 580 3.65 20.00 -7.71
C LYS A 580 2.24 19.57 -8.12
N TYR A 581 1.98 18.26 -8.14
CA TYR A 581 0.67 17.70 -8.49
C TYR A 581 -0.25 17.54 -7.28
N LEU A 582 0.21 17.89 -6.08
CA LEU A 582 -0.61 17.87 -4.87
C LEU A 582 -1.44 19.15 -4.75
N THR A 583 -2.65 19.00 -4.25
CA THR A 583 -3.53 20.11 -3.85
C THR A 583 -2.94 20.89 -2.67
N PRO A 584 -3.35 22.16 -2.43
CA PRO A 584 -2.91 22.93 -1.27
C PRO A 584 -3.12 22.20 0.06
N GLU A 585 -4.24 21.49 0.23
CA GLU A 585 -4.55 20.73 1.43
C GLU A 585 -3.63 19.52 1.62
N GLN A 586 -3.32 18.79 0.54
CA GLN A 586 -2.38 17.67 0.58
C GLN A 586 -0.96 18.13 0.87
N LYS A 587 -0.55 19.29 0.35
CA LYS A 587 0.74 19.91 0.69
C LYS A 587 0.78 20.30 2.16
N ALA A 588 -0.29 20.90 2.68
CA ALA A 588 -0.39 21.26 4.09
C ALA A 588 -0.27 20.02 4.99
N GLU A 589 -1.02 18.96 4.71
CA GLU A 589 -0.93 17.68 5.43
C GLU A 589 0.49 17.13 5.43
N LEU A 590 1.14 17.05 4.26
CA LEU A 590 2.51 16.55 4.12
C LEU A 590 3.50 17.32 5.02
N THR A 591 3.40 18.65 5.06
CA THR A 591 4.29 19.50 5.87
C THR A 591 3.99 19.48 7.38
N GLN A 592 2.87 18.89 7.80
CA GLN A 592 2.48 18.74 9.20
C GLN A 592 2.84 17.37 9.79
N ARG A 593 3.29 16.43 8.96
CA ARG A 593 3.75 15.11 9.41
C ARG A 593 4.98 15.22 10.29
N VAL A 594 5.25 14.16 11.05
CA VAL A 594 6.48 14.05 11.84
C VAL A 594 7.70 14.10 10.91
N PHE A 595 8.65 14.97 11.25
CA PHE A 595 10.01 15.00 10.72
C PHE A 595 10.96 14.68 11.86
N HIS A 596 11.61 13.52 11.78
CA HIS A 596 12.52 13.07 12.81
C HIS A 596 13.84 13.82 12.72
N GLU A 597 14.13 14.63 13.74
CA GLU A 597 15.41 15.33 13.91
C GLU A 597 16.37 14.59 14.86
N ILE A 598 15.88 13.55 15.55
CA ILE A 598 16.62 12.67 16.47
C ILE A 598 16.25 11.21 16.23
N LEU A 599 17.16 10.29 16.53
CA LEU A 599 16.89 8.83 16.46
C LEU A 599 16.19 8.34 17.72
N SER A 600 16.64 8.82 18.89
CA SER A 600 16.07 8.52 20.21
C SER A 600 15.98 9.78 21.06
N MET A 601 15.15 9.76 22.10
CA MET A 601 15.08 10.86 23.07
C MET A 601 16.38 11.01 23.90
N ASP A 602 17.18 9.95 24.01
CA ASP A 602 18.49 10.00 24.66
C ASP A 602 19.49 10.86 23.84
N ASP A 603 19.34 10.89 22.51
CA ASP A 603 20.15 11.73 21.63
C ASP A 603 19.83 13.23 21.74
N ALA A 604 18.64 13.59 22.24
CA ALA A 604 18.24 14.99 22.44
C ALA A 604 18.88 15.61 23.69
N LEU A 605 19.41 14.79 24.59
CA LEU A 605 20.03 15.17 25.86
C LEU A 605 21.57 15.21 25.78
N ALA A 606 22.15 14.78 24.66
CA ALA A 606 23.59 14.76 24.36
C ALA A 606 24.00 15.90 23.41
#